data_AF-A0A6C0CPP3-F1
#
_entry.id   AF-A0A6C0CPP3-F1
#
_cell.length_a   1.000
_cell.length_b   1.000
_cell.length_c   1.000
_cell.angle_alpha   90.00
_cell.angle_beta   90.00
_cell.angle_gamma   90.00
#
_symmetry.space_group_name_H-M   'P 1'
#
loop_
_entity.id
_entity.type
_entity.pdbx_description
1 polymer ?
#
loop_
_entity_poly.entity_id
_entity_poly.type
_entity_poly.pdbx_seq_one_letter_code
_entity_poly.pdbx_strand_id
1 'polypeptide(L)'
;MAYDKDVLQINQLFNERVDKRVYEKVCEVIEKISKIHSIPLKLLRRDALGENDHCMGLKRDHTLCTKKSANGANFCNFHINDKKLCEPIQRSSSILRHNHPWPGPRVEGCPKCEEDKNKKHTKELRELVSII
;
A
#
# COMPACT_ATOMS: atom_id res chain seq x y z
N MET A 1 -23.78 40.64 -9.33
CA MET A 1 -23.43 39.55 -8.38
C MET A 1 -21.91 39.39 -8.38
N ALA A 2 -21.18 40.32 -7.75
CA ALA A 2 -19.71 40.29 -7.69
C ALA A 2 -19.21 39.68 -6.36
N TYR A 3 -19.84 40.09 -5.25
CA TYR A 3 -19.52 39.66 -3.87
C TYR A 3 -19.40 38.14 -3.68
N ASP A 4 -20.17 37.31 -4.38
CA ASP A 4 -20.09 35.84 -4.27
C ASP A 4 -18.71 35.29 -4.67
N LYS A 5 -18.04 35.86 -5.68
CA LYS A 5 -16.71 35.41 -6.10
C LYS A 5 -15.66 35.72 -5.04
N ASP A 6 -15.69 36.92 -4.49
CA ASP A 6 -14.71 37.36 -3.49
C ASP A 6 -14.87 36.54 -2.20
N VAL A 7 -16.11 36.26 -1.78
CA VAL A 7 -16.40 35.40 -0.63
C VAL A 7 -15.94 33.95 -0.88
N LEU A 8 -16.16 33.39 -2.07
CA LEU A 8 -15.62 32.08 -2.46
C LEU A 8 -14.09 32.05 -2.38
N GLN A 9 -13.43 33.08 -2.89
CA GLN A 9 -11.97 33.18 -2.95
C GLN A 9 -11.35 33.36 -1.55
N ILE A 10 -12.00 34.12 -0.66
CA ILE A 10 -11.62 34.24 0.75
C ILE A 10 -11.76 32.89 1.47
N ASN A 11 -12.87 32.17 1.27
CA ASN A 11 -13.07 30.85 1.88
C ASN A 11 -12.03 29.81 1.40
N GLN A 12 -11.67 29.82 0.11
CA GLN A 12 -10.60 28.97 -0.42
C GLN A 12 -9.26 29.27 0.27
N LEU A 13 -8.84 30.54 0.31
CA LEU A 13 -7.60 30.95 0.98
C LEU A 13 -7.59 30.69 2.49
N PHE A 14 -8.75 30.76 3.13
CA PHE A 14 -8.90 30.42 4.55
C PHE A 14 -8.72 28.91 4.78
N ASN A 15 -9.46 28.08 4.04
CA ASN A 15 -9.38 26.62 4.14
C ASN A 15 -7.96 26.12 3.86
N GLU A 16 -7.30 26.58 2.79
CA GLU A 16 -5.91 26.20 2.50
C GLU A 16 -4.93 26.53 3.64
N ARG A 17 -5.13 27.66 4.34
CA ARG A 17 -4.32 28.05 5.51
C ARG A 17 -4.63 27.21 6.74
N VAL A 18 -5.91 26.88 6.96
CA VAL A 18 -6.35 26.00 8.06
C VAL A 18 -5.80 24.59 7.84
N ASP A 19 -6.02 24.00 6.67
CA ASP A 19 -5.54 22.66 6.31
C ASP A 19 -4.03 22.54 6.51
N LYS A 20 -3.26 23.51 6.01
CA LYS A 20 -1.80 23.55 6.19
C LYS A 20 -1.41 23.58 7.67
N ARG A 21 -2.07 24.41 8.48
CA ARG A 21 -1.76 24.56 9.91
C ARG A 21 -2.16 23.33 10.74
N VAL A 22 -3.29 22.71 10.39
CA VAL A 22 -3.72 21.42 10.96
C VAL A 22 -2.72 20.33 10.58
N TYR A 23 -2.31 20.27 9.32
CA TYR A 23 -1.32 19.30 8.84
C TYR A 23 0.03 19.42 9.56
N GLU A 24 0.54 20.64 9.71
CA GLU A 24 1.76 20.93 10.48
C GLU A 24 1.63 20.43 11.93
N LYS A 25 0.48 20.65 12.58
CA LYS A 25 0.20 20.12 13.93
C LYS A 25 0.15 18.59 13.99
N VAL A 26 -0.45 17.93 13.01
CA VAL A 26 -0.47 16.46 12.96
C VAL A 26 0.95 15.90 12.78
N CYS A 27 1.80 16.56 11.98
CA CYS A 27 3.21 16.19 11.87
C CYS A 27 3.97 16.30 13.21
N GLU A 28 3.79 17.38 13.98
CA GLU A 28 4.39 17.50 15.32
C GLU A 28 3.97 16.35 16.25
N VAL A 29 2.71 15.91 16.17
CA VAL A 29 2.18 14.81 17.00
C VAL A 29 2.80 13.47 16.56
N ILE A 30 2.87 13.19 15.26
CA ILE A 30 3.50 11.98 14.72
C ILE A 30 5.00 11.92 15.12
N GLU A 31 5.72 13.04 15.08
CA GLU A 31 7.12 13.11 15.52
C GLU A 31 7.29 12.87 17.03
N LYS A 32 6.33 13.28 17.87
CA LYS A 32 6.32 12.93 19.30
C LYS A 32 6.06 11.44 19.52
N ILE A 33 5.06 10.86 18.85
CA ILE A 33 4.73 9.43 18.97
C ILE A 33 5.90 8.56 18.51
N SER A 34 6.55 8.92 17.39
CA SER A 34 7.75 8.24 16.90
C SER A 34 8.89 8.23 17.92
N LYS A 35 9.12 9.35 18.64
CA LYS A 35 10.13 9.44 19.71
C LYS A 35 9.77 8.63 20.96
N ILE A 36 8.49 8.55 21.32
CA ILE A 36 8.02 7.80 22.51
C ILE A 36 8.11 6.29 22.28
N HIS A 37 7.67 5.81 21.11
CA HIS A 37 7.56 4.37 20.83
C HIS A 37 8.71 3.81 19.98
N SER A 38 9.69 4.65 19.59
CA SER A 38 10.81 4.30 18.69
C SER A 38 10.37 3.70 17.34
N ILE A 39 9.19 4.08 16.85
CA ILE A 39 8.62 3.58 15.59
C ILE A 39 9.13 4.44 14.42
N PRO A 40 9.58 3.84 13.28
CA PRO A 40 9.99 4.58 12.10
C PRO A 40 8.90 5.53 11.56
N LEU A 41 9.23 6.81 11.42
CA LEU A 41 8.32 7.86 10.92
C LEU A 41 7.61 7.51 9.60
N LYS A 42 8.28 6.79 8.69
CA LYS A 42 7.69 6.36 7.41
C LYS A 42 6.49 5.43 7.60
N LEU A 43 6.53 4.53 8.61
CA LEU A 43 5.42 3.64 8.93
C LEU A 43 4.32 4.41 9.66
N LEU A 44 4.68 5.13 10.73
CA LEU A 44 3.68 5.84 11.55
C LEU A 44 2.91 6.90 10.76
N ARG A 45 3.54 7.52 9.75
CA ARG A 45 2.86 8.42 8.82
C ARG A 45 1.88 7.70 7.89
N ARG A 46 2.23 6.54 7.35
CA ARG A 46 1.34 5.72 6.51
C ARG A 46 0.08 5.34 7.30
N ASP A 47 0.27 4.90 8.54
CA ASP A 47 -0.84 4.40 9.36
C ASP A 47 -1.70 5.53 9.95
N ALA A 48 -1.10 6.66 10.34
CA ALA A 48 -1.82 7.79 10.95
C ALA A 48 -2.51 8.73 9.96
N LEU A 49 -2.02 8.83 8.70
CA LEU A 49 -2.56 9.74 7.69
C LEU A 49 -3.18 9.03 6.48
N GLY A 50 -2.91 7.74 6.25
CA GLY A 50 -3.46 6.99 5.12
C GLY A 50 -3.07 7.55 3.75
N GLU A 51 -3.95 7.36 2.77
CA GLU A 51 -3.88 8.05 1.47
C GLU A 51 -4.36 9.49 1.65
N ASN A 52 -3.47 10.45 1.43
CA ASN A 52 -3.67 11.83 1.83
C ASN A 52 -2.98 12.76 0.83
N ASP A 53 -3.46 14.00 0.69
CA ASP A 53 -2.93 14.97 -0.28
C ASP A 53 -1.50 15.48 0.04
N HIS A 54 -0.75 14.81 0.92
CA HIS A 54 0.53 15.26 1.48
C HIS A 54 1.65 14.22 1.34
N CYS A 55 2.86 14.72 1.09
CA CYS A 55 4.01 14.11 0.41
C CYS A 55 4.58 12.71 0.83
N MET A 56 4.10 12.00 1.86
CA MET A 56 4.66 10.74 2.40
C MET A 56 6.17 10.68 2.79
N GLY A 57 7.11 11.10 1.94
CA GLY A 57 8.57 11.10 2.15
C GLY A 57 9.10 12.00 3.29
N LEU A 58 10.35 11.75 3.67
CA LEU A 58 11.06 12.44 4.76
C LEU A 58 12.05 13.46 4.19
N LYS A 59 12.20 14.59 4.88
CA LYS A 59 13.30 15.53 4.59
C LYS A 59 14.65 14.91 4.99
N ARG A 60 15.75 15.53 4.53
CA ARG A 60 17.13 15.16 4.92
C ARG A 60 17.34 15.20 6.44
N ASP A 61 16.65 16.11 7.13
CA ASP A 61 16.68 16.26 8.59
C ASP A 61 15.84 15.20 9.34
N HIS A 62 15.46 14.10 8.67
CA HIS A 62 14.57 13.04 9.13
C HIS A 62 13.14 13.45 9.54
N THR A 63 12.78 14.74 9.40
CA THR A 63 11.44 15.28 9.67
C THR A 63 10.44 15.00 8.55
N LEU A 64 9.14 15.09 8.87
CA LEU A 64 8.09 14.87 7.87
C LEU A 64 8.05 15.98 6.81
N CYS A 65 7.85 15.60 5.54
CA CYS A 65 7.63 16.57 4.48
C CYS A 65 6.21 17.15 4.52
N THR A 66 6.08 18.46 4.70
CA THR A 66 4.79 19.20 4.77
C THR A 66 4.26 19.72 3.43
N LYS A 67 4.90 19.37 2.31
CA LYS A 67 4.41 19.73 0.97
C LYS A 67 3.19 18.87 0.60
N LYS A 68 2.25 19.42 -0.18
CA LYS A 68 1.22 18.63 -0.86
C LYS A 68 1.86 17.63 -1.83
N SER A 69 1.17 16.52 -2.10
CA SER A 69 1.57 15.54 -3.12
C SER A 69 1.42 16.14 -4.52
N ALA A 70 2.17 15.61 -5.49
CA ALA A 70 2.00 15.95 -6.89
C ALA A 70 1.12 14.89 -7.56
N ASN A 71 0.05 15.34 -8.21
CA ASN A 71 -0.77 14.56 -9.14
C ASN A 71 -1.19 13.16 -8.64
N GLY A 72 -1.68 13.08 -7.39
CA GLY A 72 -2.19 11.83 -6.80
C GLY A 72 -1.12 10.78 -6.47
N ALA A 73 0.17 11.07 -6.70
CA ALA A 73 1.24 10.10 -6.52
C ALA A 73 1.64 9.85 -5.04
N ASN A 74 0.91 10.39 -4.06
CA ASN A 74 1.25 10.43 -2.62
C ASN A 74 2.59 11.11 -2.26
N PHE A 75 3.47 11.41 -3.22
CA PHE A 75 4.76 12.09 -3.06
C PHE A 75 4.79 13.45 -3.77
N CYS A 76 5.59 14.40 -3.27
CA CYS A 76 5.88 15.65 -4.00
C CYS A 76 7.07 15.44 -4.96
N ASN A 77 7.28 16.38 -5.88
CA ASN A 77 8.35 16.34 -6.90
C ASN A 77 9.77 16.10 -6.33
N PHE A 78 10.03 16.42 -5.05
CA PHE A 78 11.32 16.21 -4.39
C PHE A 78 11.51 14.80 -3.80
N HIS A 79 10.41 14.07 -3.55
CA HIS A 79 10.41 12.73 -2.94
C HIS A 79 9.77 11.67 -3.86
N ILE A 80 9.50 11.99 -5.13
CA ILE A 80 8.91 11.05 -6.09
C ILE A 80 9.80 9.83 -6.36
N ASN A 81 11.12 9.98 -6.20
CA ASN A 81 12.12 8.92 -6.36
C ASN A 81 12.54 8.27 -5.02
N ASP A 82 11.88 8.58 -3.90
CA ASP A 82 12.12 7.88 -2.64
C ASP A 82 11.71 6.40 -2.78
N LYS A 83 12.47 5.50 -2.13
CA LYS A 83 12.03 4.10 -1.99
C LYS A 83 10.70 4.06 -1.24
N LYS A 84 9.62 3.76 -1.97
CA LYS A 84 8.32 3.40 -1.42
C LYS A 84 8.53 2.24 -0.43
N LEU A 85 7.92 2.32 0.75
CA LEU A 85 7.79 1.16 1.62
C LEU A 85 6.99 0.11 0.84
N CYS A 86 7.46 -1.14 0.77
CA CYS A 86 6.79 -2.21 0.04
C CYS A 86 5.28 -2.19 0.30
N GLU A 87 4.53 -2.37 -0.78
CA GLU A 87 3.12 -2.75 -0.68
C GLU A 87 3.05 -4.14 -0.06
N PRO A 88 2.03 -4.43 0.78
CA PRO A 88 1.86 -5.76 1.33
C PRO A 88 1.74 -6.76 0.19
N ILE A 89 2.54 -7.83 0.23
CA ILE A 89 2.55 -8.86 -0.83
C ILE A 89 1.15 -9.47 -0.91
N GLN A 90 0.37 -9.07 -1.92
CA GLN A 90 -0.88 -9.71 -2.25
C GLN A 90 -0.57 -11.14 -2.72
N ARG A 91 -0.66 -12.09 -1.78
CA ARG A 91 -0.67 -13.50 -2.12
C ARG A 91 -1.96 -13.76 -2.89
N SER A 92 -1.85 -13.97 -4.19
CA SER A 92 -2.98 -14.46 -4.98
C SER A 92 -3.48 -15.76 -4.36
N SER A 93 -4.77 -15.78 -4.02
CA SER A 93 -5.46 -16.95 -3.44
C SER A 93 -5.64 -18.10 -4.45
N SER A 94 -5.22 -17.90 -5.71
CA SER A 94 -5.27 -18.89 -6.79
C SER A 94 -4.31 -20.07 -6.62
N ILE A 95 -3.39 -20.02 -5.65
CA ILE A 95 -2.55 -21.18 -5.30
C ILE A 95 -3.39 -22.15 -4.45
N LEU A 96 -3.97 -23.17 -5.10
CA LEU A 96 -4.58 -24.31 -4.42
C LEU A 96 -3.58 -24.95 -3.45
N ARG A 97 -3.97 -25.09 -2.18
CA ARG A 97 -3.14 -25.64 -1.10
C ARG A 97 -3.63 -27.03 -0.68
N HIS A 98 -2.71 -27.82 -0.13
CA HIS A 98 -3.10 -29.04 0.58
C HIS A 98 -3.87 -28.68 1.85
N ASN A 99 -4.98 -29.39 2.10
CA ASN A 99 -5.78 -29.26 3.32
C ASN A 99 -5.56 -30.45 4.28
N HIS A 100 -4.37 -31.05 4.22
CA HIS A 100 -3.97 -32.18 5.06
C HIS A 100 -2.51 -31.99 5.51
N PRO A 101 -2.09 -32.57 6.65
CA PRO A 101 -0.72 -32.47 7.13
C PRO A 101 0.28 -33.08 6.14
N TRP A 102 1.52 -32.59 6.22
CA TRP A 102 2.68 -33.09 5.47
C TRP A 102 3.77 -33.53 6.46
N PRO A 103 4.49 -34.66 6.21
CA PRO A 103 4.32 -35.59 5.10
C PRO A 103 3.14 -36.54 5.30
N GLY A 104 2.44 -36.88 4.22
CA GLY A 104 1.29 -37.79 4.24
C GLY A 104 0.88 -38.26 2.84
N PRO A 105 0.09 -39.34 2.74
CA PRO A 105 -0.42 -39.84 1.46
C PRO A 105 -1.42 -38.87 0.82
N ARG A 106 -1.73 -39.10 -0.45
CA ARG A 106 -2.74 -38.32 -1.19
C ARG A 106 -4.13 -38.58 -0.60
N VAL A 107 -4.87 -37.51 -0.30
CA VAL A 107 -6.23 -37.57 0.26
C VAL A 107 -7.24 -37.14 -0.81
N GLU A 108 -8.28 -37.95 -1.01
CA GLU A 108 -9.38 -37.63 -1.93
C GLU A 108 -10.20 -36.44 -1.39
N GLY A 109 -10.61 -35.53 -2.28
CA GLY A 109 -11.30 -34.30 -1.89
C GLY A 109 -10.37 -33.17 -1.41
N CYS A 110 -9.05 -33.39 -1.36
CA CYS A 110 -8.09 -32.28 -1.23
C CYS A 110 -7.93 -31.59 -2.60
N PRO A 111 -8.25 -30.28 -2.74
CA PRO A 111 -8.33 -29.62 -4.05
C PRO A 111 -6.99 -29.61 -4.80
N LYS A 112 -5.87 -29.55 -4.07
CA LYS A 112 -4.53 -29.63 -4.67
C LYS A 112 -4.17 -31.06 -5.12
N CYS A 113 -4.60 -32.07 -4.37
CA CYS A 113 -4.38 -33.47 -4.71
C CYS A 113 -5.13 -33.92 -5.97
N GLU A 114 -6.33 -33.39 -6.23
CA GLU A 114 -7.05 -33.68 -7.47
C GLU A 114 -6.44 -32.96 -8.69
N GLU A 115 -6.02 -31.70 -8.53
CA GLU A 115 -5.32 -30.95 -9.59
C GLU A 115 -4.05 -31.70 -10.06
N ASP A 116 -3.24 -32.17 -9.11
CA ASP A 116 -2.02 -32.93 -9.39
C ASP A 116 -2.30 -34.34 -9.96
N LYS A 117 -3.50 -34.90 -9.78
CA LYS A 117 -3.92 -36.20 -10.33
C LYS A 117 -4.25 -36.03 -11.82
N ASN A 118 -5.06 -35.03 -12.14
CA ASN A 118 -5.44 -34.66 -13.50
C ASN A 118 -4.24 -34.22 -14.35
N LYS A 119 -3.27 -33.49 -13.76
CA LYS A 119 -2.02 -33.10 -14.43
C LYS A 119 -1.11 -34.27 -14.81
N LYS A 120 -1.11 -35.37 -14.05
CA LYS A 120 -0.36 -36.59 -14.42
C LYS A 120 -1.04 -37.34 -15.56
N HIS A 121 -2.34 -37.59 -15.44
CA HIS A 121 -3.13 -38.26 -16.47
C HIS A 121 -3.03 -37.56 -17.84
N THR A 122 -3.05 -36.22 -17.87
CA THR A 122 -2.89 -35.43 -19.11
C THR A 122 -1.46 -35.43 -19.68
N LYS A 123 -0.43 -35.78 -18.91
CA LYS A 123 0.93 -36.00 -19.43
C LYS A 123 1.06 -37.40 -20.04
N GLU A 124 0.63 -38.42 -19.32
CA GLU A 124 0.66 -39.82 -19.76
C GLU A 124 -0.09 -39.99 -21.10
N LEU A 125 -1.26 -39.35 -21.26
CA LEU A 125 -1.99 -39.32 -22.53
C LEU A 125 -1.23 -38.61 -23.67
N ARG A 126 -0.45 -37.56 -23.40
CA ARG A 126 0.36 -36.88 -24.43
C ARG A 126 1.55 -37.70 -24.85
N GLU A 127 2.19 -38.38 -23.90
CA GLU A 127 3.34 -39.25 -24.16
C GLU A 127 2.92 -40.44 -25.03
N LEU A 128 1.76 -41.05 -24.77
CA LEU A 128 1.20 -42.11 -25.63
C LEU A 128 0.85 -41.64 -27.05
N VAL A 129 0.29 -40.43 -27.21
CA VAL A 129 0.00 -39.84 -28.54
C VAL A 129 1.27 -39.44 -29.30
N SER A 130 2.41 -39.29 -28.61
CA SER A 130 3.69 -38.92 -29.24
C SER A 130 4.49 -40.14 -29.76
N ILE A 131 3.95 -41.35 -29.64
CA ILE A 131 4.59 -42.62 -30.02
C ILE A 131 3.93 -43.23 -31.28
N ILE A 132 2.88 -42.59 -31.82
CA ILE A 132 2.15 -42.95 -33.05
C ILE A 132 2.50 -41.94 -34.15
#